data_AF-A0AAQ2DFV4-F1
#
_entry.id   AF-A0AAQ2DFV4-F1
#
_cell.length_a   1.000
_cell.length_b   1.000
_cell.length_c   1.000
_cell.angle_alpha   90.00
_cell.angle_beta   90.00
_cell.angle_gamma   90.00
#
_symmetry.space_group_name_H-M   'P 1'
#
loop_
_entity.id
_entity.type
_entity.pdbx_description
1 polymer ?
#
loop_
_entity_poly.entity_id
_entity_poly.type
_entity_poly.pdbx_seq_one_letter_code
_entity_poly.pdbx_strand_id
1 'polypeptide(L)'
;MHTFRRSAALLALTVGSVASLPALAADELHYNQISLRAEVSQEVARDQMIVTLYTEEQNTDPAKLAAAISTTMNKATAQAKQVKDITLRTGSRNSYPSYDTKGQKITGWRERAELRLESTDFAALSKLTGELLTDLKMGGMDFAIADPTRKASEDQLLKEAVTAFKTRAQLATDALGGKGYKIVNLNLNSNGYPQPYLRAPMMMKAAAMDSAPVTPEVEAGTSQVSMTADGSIEVLMQ
;
A
#
# COMPACT_ATOMS: atom_id res chain seq x y z
N MET A 1 -13.49 21.13 -92.20
CA MET A 1 -12.95 21.42 -90.85
C MET A 1 -13.66 20.53 -89.84
N HIS A 2 -12.92 19.99 -88.87
CA HIS A 2 -13.36 19.32 -87.64
C HIS A 2 -14.39 18.16 -87.68
N THR A 3 -13.87 16.95 -87.38
CA THR A 3 -14.35 15.96 -86.37
C THR A 3 -15.76 15.34 -86.52
N PHE A 4 -16.11 14.15 -86.00
CA PHE A 4 -15.62 13.37 -84.84
C PHE A 4 -15.51 11.85 -85.14
N ARG A 5 -14.82 11.08 -84.29
CA ARG A 5 -14.64 9.62 -84.43
C ARG A 5 -15.85 8.82 -83.93
N ARG A 6 -16.07 7.66 -84.57
CA ARG A 6 -16.98 6.58 -84.14
C ARG A 6 -16.45 5.88 -82.88
N SER A 7 -17.37 5.37 -82.04
CA SER A 7 -17.43 3.96 -81.63
C SER A 7 -18.67 3.70 -80.76
N ALA A 8 -19.41 2.63 -81.06
CA ALA A 8 -20.61 2.23 -80.33
C ALA A 8 -20.27 1.24 -79.20
N ALA A 9 -21.11 1.22 -78.16
CA ALA A 9 -20.95 0.37 -76.99
C ALA A 9 -21.48 -1.06 -77.22
N LEU A 10 -20.89 -2.03 -76.51
CA LEU A 10 -21.46 -3.36 -76.26
C LEU A 10 -21.02 -3.83 -74.86
N LEU A 11 -21.92 -4.49 -74.12
CA LEU A 11 -21.76 -4.86 -72.71
C LEU A 11 -20.64 -5.88 -72.49
N ALA A 12 -19.89 -5.69 -71.40
CA ALA A 12 -19.11 -6.75 -70.75
C ALA A 12 -19.52 -6.84 -69.27
N LEU A 13 -20.12 -7.96 -68.87
CA LEU A 13 -20.56 -8.22 -67.50
C LEU A 13 -19.43 -8.95 -66.75
N THR A 14 -18.52 -8.22 -66.09
CA THR A 14 -17.33 -8.80 -65.45
C THR A 14 -17.34 -8.66 -63.92
N VAL A 15 -17.61 -9.80 -63.27
CA VAL A 15 -17.01 -10.27 -62.01
C VAL A 15 -16.58 -9.19 -61.00
N GLY A 16 -17.47 -8.91 -60.04
CA GLY A 16 -17.20 -8.11 -58.84
C GLY A 16 -17.04 -8.96 -57.57
N SER A 17 -16.30 -10.06 -57.62
CA SER A 17 -16.00 -10.86 -56.43
C SER A 17 -14.97 -10.13 -55.55
N VAL A 18 -15.46 -9.26 -54.67
CA VAL A 18 -14.66 -8.65 -53.61
C VAL A 18 -14.13 -9.78 -52.73
N ALA A 19 -12.82 -10.01 -52.79
CA ALA A 19 -12.17 -11.04 -52.00
C ALA A 19 -12.24 -10.68 -50.51
N SER A 20 -13.18 -11.32 -49.81
CA SER A 20 -13.10 -11.47 -48.36
C SER A 20 -11.92 -12.38 -48.05
N LEU A 21 -10.72 -11.82 -48.01
CA LEU A 21 -9.58 -12.46 -47.37
C LEU A 21 -9.96 -12.66 -45.90
N PRO A 22 -10.11 -13.89 -45.39
CA PRO A 22 -9.94 -14.07 -43.97
C PRO A 22 -8.49 -13.66 -43.69
N ALA A 23 -8.32 -12.61 -42.88
CA ALA A 23 -7.03 -12.38 -42.25
C ALA A 23 -6.82 -13.55 -41.29
N LEU A 24 -6.24 -14.63 -41.81
CA LEU A 24 -5.56 -15.64 -41.02
C LEU A 24 -4.42 -14.89 -40.35
N ALA A 25 -4.69 -14.39 -39.15
CA ALA A 25 -3.66 -14.23 -38.15
C ALA A 25 -3.00 -15.61 -38.05
N ALA A 26 -1.81 -15.73 -38.64
CA ALA A 26 -1.00 -16.91 -38.45
C ALA A 26 -0.67 -16.94 -36.96
N ASP A 27 -1.33 -17.84 -36.25
CA ASP A 27 -1.00 -18.14 -34.86
C ASP A 27 0.39 -18.78 -34.92
N GLU A 28 1.44 -17.96 -34.76
CA GLU A 28 2.82 -18.43 -34.86
C GLU A 28 3.00 -19.54 -33.81
N LEU A 29 3.37 -20.73 -34.28
CA LEU A 29 3.59 -21.87 -33.41
C LEU A 29 4.83 -21.59 -32.56
N HIS A 30 4.61 -21.17 -31.32
CA HIS A 30 5.66 -20.90 -30.35
C HIS A 30 6.20 -22.23 -29.80
N TYR A 31 7.46 -22.53 -30.10
CA TYR A 31 8.15 -23.74 -29.64
C TYR A 31 9.13 -23.41 -28.50
N ASN A 32 9.49 -24.42 -27.70
CA ASN A 32 10.48 -24.30 -26.61
C ASN A 32 10.17 -23.19 -25.58
N GLN A 33 8.89 -22.91 -25.35
CA GLN A 33 8.48 -21.99 -24.28
C GLN A 33 8.58 -22.66 -22.91
N ILE A 34 9.19 -21.97 -21.94
CA ILE A 34 9.34 -22.41 -20.56
C ILE A 34 8.73 -21.34 -19.64
N SER A 35 7.74 -21.74 -18.84
CA SER A 35 7.24 -20.91 -17.74
C SER A 35 8.19 -21.01 -16.55
N LEU A 36 8.60 -19.86 -16.04
CA LEU A 36 9.56 -19.71 -14.95
C LEU A 36 9.00 -18.78 -13.88
N ARG A 37 9.30 -19.11 -12.62
CA ARG A 37 9.05 -18.27 -11.47
C ARG A 37 10.36 -18.02 -10.74
N ALA A 38 10.58 -16.82 -10.24
CA ALA A 38 11.62 -16.48 -9.27
C ALA A 38 11.00 -15.68 -8.12
N GLU A 39 11.54 -15.81 -6.92
CA GLU A 39 11.07 -15.06 -5.75
C GLU A 39 12.29 -14.56 -4.98
N VAL A 40 12.23 -13.30 -4.54
CA VAL A 40 13.23 -12.63 -3.71
C VAL A 40 12.52 -12.00 -2.52
N SER A 41 13.18 -11.96 -1.37
CA SER A 41 12.64 -11.32 -0.17
C SER A 41 13.76 -10.71 0.67
N GLN A 42 13.42 -9.64 1.38
CA GLN A 42 14.32 -8.97 2.31
C GLN A 42 13.56 -8.52 3.56
N GLU A 43 14.29 -8.38 4.67
CA GLU A 43 13.79 -7.72 5.87
C GLU A 43 14.04 -6.22 5.80
N VAL A 44 13.04 -5.44 6.17
CA VAL A 44 13.09 -3.97 6.19
C VAL A 44 12.75 -3.49 7.59
N ALA A 45 13.58 -2.62 8.16
CA ALA A 45 13.35 -2.03 9.48
C ALA A 45 12.18 -1.03 9.47
N ARG A 46 11.39 -0.97 10.54
CA ARG A 46 10.24 -0.07 10.68
C ARG A 46 10.66 1.33 11.13
N ASP A 47 11.20 2.11 10.20
CA ASP A 47 11.77 3.44 10.42
C ASP A 47 10.77 4.57 10.70
N GLN A 48 9.46 4.29 10.83
CA GLN A 48 8.43 5.28 11.16
C GLN A 48 7.68 4.91 12.44
N MET A 49 7.65 5.83 13.41
CA MET A 49 6.81 5.74 14.60
C MET A 49 5.49 6.46 14.37
N ILE A 50 4.40 5.85 14.83
CA ILE A 50 3.03 6.33 14.70
C ILE A 50 2.41 6.35 16.09
N VAL A 51 2.02 7.52 16.58
CA VAL A 51 1.36 7.69 17.88
C VAL A 51 -0.07 8.18 17.65
N THR A 52 -1.04 7.53 18.29
CA THR A 52 -2.43 7.98 18.33
C THR A 52 -2.76 8.44 19.74
N LEU A 53 -3.15 9.70 19.88
CA LEU A 53 -3.63 10.31 21.12
C LEU A 53 -5.13 10.63 20.98
N TYR A 54 -5.86 10.73 22.09
CA TYR A 54 -7.27 11.11 22.06
C TYR A 54 -7.67 11.97 23.26
N THR A 55 -8.70 12.78 23.09
CA THR A 55 -9.50 13.30 24.20
C THR A 55 -10.89 12.70 24.17
N GLU A 56 -11.49 12.51 25.34
CA GLU A 56 -12.85 12.02 25.51
C GLU A 56 -13.47 12.67 26.73
N GLU A 57 -14.62 13.32 26.52
CA GLU A 57 -15.39 14.06 27.53
C GLU A 57 -16.90 13.75 27.40
N GLN A 58 -17.68 14.16 28.39
CA GLN A 58 -19.13 14.03 28.39
C GLN A 58 -19.81 15.29 28.93
N ASN A 59 -20.97 15.66 28.38
CA ASN A 59 -21.75 16.81 28.82
C ASN A 59 -23.25 16.60 28.58
N THR A 60 -24.11 17.26 29.34
CA THR A 60 -25.55 17.30 29.05
C THR A 60 -25.87 18.19 27.84
N ASP A 61 -25.02 19.18 27.59
CA ASP A 61 -25.10 20.15 26.49
C ASP A 61 -24.11 19.77 25.37
N PRO A 62 -24.58 19.29 24.19
CA PRO A 62 -23.70 18.86 23.11
C PRO A 62 -22.90 20.01 22.48
N ALA A 63 -23.37 21.26 22.55
CA ALA A 63 -22.63 22.40 22.01
C ALA A 63 -21.43 22.73 22.92
N LYS A 64 -21.61 22.68 24.25
CA LYS A 64 -20.51 22.81 25.20
C LYS A 64 -19.50 21.67 25.08
N LEU A 65 -19.97 20.43 24.90
CA LEU A 65 -19.11 19.27 24.66
C LEU A 65 -18.22 19.45 23.43
N ALA A 66 -18.84 19.77 22.29
CA ALA A 66 -18.12 19.95 21.02
C ALA A 66 -17.12 21.12 21.11
N ALA A 67 -17.41 22.18 21.86
CA ALA A 67 -16.52 23.30 22.10
C ALA A 67 -15.31 22.93 22.99
N ALA A 68 -15.53 22.17 24.07
CA ALA A 68 -14.46 21.70 24.96
C ALA A 68 -13.48 20.78 24.20
N ILE A 69 -13.99 19.74 23.54
CA ILE A 69 -13.21 18.82 22.70
C ILE A 69 -12.41 19.59 21.63
N SER A 70 -13.04 20.54 20.94
CA SER A 70 -12.35 21.33 19.90
C SER A 70 -11.26 22.23 20.48
N THR A 71 -11.45 22.77 21.68
CA THR A 71 -10.44 23.59 22.37
C THR A 71 -9.19 22.78 22.68
N THR A 72 -9.38 21.60 23.29
CA THR A 72 -8.29 20.66 23.63
C THR A 72 -7.56 20.17 22.36
N MET A 73 -8.30 19.79 21.32
CA MET A 73 -7.72 19.35 20.05
C MET A 73 -6.97 20.45 19.30
N ASN A 74 -7.46 21.70 19.34
CA ASN A 74 -6.78 22.85 18.74
C ASN A 74 -5.48 23.19 19.48
N LYS A 75 -5.48 23.13 20.83
CA LYS A 75 -4.27 23.31 21.65
C LYS A 75 -3.19 22.28 21.28
N ALA A 76 -3.55 20.99 21.29
CA ALA A 76 -2.65 19.90 20.93
C ALA A 76 -2.12 20.02 19.49
N THR A 77 -2.99 20.38 18.54
CA THR A 77 -2.61 20.61 17.14
C THR A 77 -1.64 21.79 17.00
N ALA A 78 -1.83 22.87 17.77
CA ALA A 78 -0.95 24.03 17.76
C ALA A 78 0.44 23.71 18.35
N GLN A 79 0.51 22.93 19.43
CA GLN A 79 1.77 22.44 20.01
C GLN A 79 2.50 21.52 19.04
N ALA A 80 1.83 20.52 18.47
CA ALA A 80 2.43 19.58 17.54
C ALA A 80 3.02 20.25 16.29
N LYS A 81 2.38 21.30 15.77
CA LYS A 81 2.88 22.09 14.63
C LYS A 81 4.15 22.91 14.92
N GLN A 82 4.58 23.04 16.17
CA GLN A 82 5.84 23.72 16.53
C GLN A 82 7.06 22.80 16.37
N VAL A 83 6.84 21.48 16.33
CA VAL A 83 7.91 20.49 16.18
C VAL A 83 8.09 20.17 14.70
N LYS A 84 9.34 20.20 14.23
CA LYS A 84 9.67 19.85 12.84
C LYS A 84 9.57 18.33 12.63
N ASP A 85 9.42 17.94 11.36
CA ASP A 85 9.51 16.55 10.92
C ASP A 85 8.49 15.58 11.56
N ILE A 86 7.41 16.14 12.11
CA ILE A 86 6.23 15.41 12.58
C ILE A 86 5.06 15.65 11.63
N THR A 87 4.59 14.57 11.02
CA THR A 87 3.37 14.56 10.20
C THR A 87 2.15 14.45 11.11
N LEU A 88 1.28 15.45 11.08
CA LEU A 88 0.06 15.50 11.87
C LEU A 88 -1.15 15.14 11.00
N ARG A 89 -1.97 14.20 11.48
CA ARG A 89 -3.25 13.81 10.89
C ARG A 89 -4.34 13.85 11.96
N THR A 90 -5.46 14.50 11.70
CA THR A 90 -6.64 14.37 12.56
C THR A 90 -7.22 12.97 12.39
N GLY A 91 -7.45 12.27 13.50
CA GLY A 91 -8.02 10.92 13.53
C GLY A 91 -9.55 10.94 13.52
N SER A 92 -10.17 9.91 14.09
CA SER A 92 -11.62 9.85 14.19
C SER A 92 -12.17 10.88 15.18
N ARG A 93 -13.39 11.39 14.92
CA ARG A 93 -14.17 12.20 15.87
C ARG A 93 -15.59 11.69 15.89
N ASN A 94 -16.03 11.16 17.03
CA ASN A 94 -17.30 10.48 17.18
C ASN A 94 -18.03 11.01 18.42
N SER A 95 -19.32 11.30 18.27
CA SER A 95 -20.19 11.77 19.36
C SER A 95 -21.36 10.80 19.52
N TYR A 96 -21.62 10.36 20.74
CA TYR A 96 -22.61 9.33 21.07
C TYR A 96 -23.54 9.81 22.18
N PRO A 97 -24.86 9.58 22.08
CA PRO A 97 -25.77 9.84 23.19
C PRO A 97 -25.49 8.88 24.35
N SER A 98 -25.46 9.43 25.56
CA SER A 98 -25.50 8.69 26.82
C SER A 98 -26.95 8.65 27.31
N TYR A 99 -27.39 7.49 27.80
CA TYR A 99 -28.77 7.26 28.23
C TYR A 99 -28.89 7.07 29.74
N ASP A 100 -30.11 7.19 30.26
CA ASP A 100 -30.42 6.75 31.62
C ASP A 100 -30.27 5.22 31.80
N THR A 101 -30.27 4.76 33.05
CA THR A 101 -30.13 3.33 33.39
C THR A 101 -31.25 2.44 32.81
N LYS A 102 -32.32 3.03 32.26
CA LYS A 102 -33.43 2.32 31.61
C LYS A 102 -33.32 2.34 30.08
N GLY A 103 -32.37 3.06 29.50
CA GLY A 103 -32.22 3.26 28.06
C GLY A 103 -33.33 4.12 27.43
N GLN A 104 -34.14 4.83 28.23
CA GLN A 104 -35.37 5.48 27.75
C GLN A 104 -35.19 6.97 27.43
N LYS A 105 -34.19 7.63 28.00
CA LYS A 105 -33.93 9.06 27.81
C LYS A 105 -32.44 9.32 27.66
N ILE A 106 -32.10 10.24 26.74
CA ILE A 106 -30.75 10.78 26.64
C ILE A 106 -30.49 11.63 27.88
N THR A 107 -29.47 11.29 28.66
CA THR A 107 -29.00 12.01 29.85
C THR A 107 -27.81 12.92 29.53
N GLY A 108 -27.17 12.73 28.39
CA GLY A 108 -26.14 13.62 27.86
C GLY A 108 -25.51 13.04 26.61
N TRP A 109 -24.33 13.56 26.26
CA TRP A 109 -23.52 13.14 25.12
C TRP A 109 -22.10 12.83 25.61
N ARG A 110 -21.45 11.87 24.98
CA ARG A 110 -20.02 11.58 25.14
C ARG A 110 -19.36 11.69 23.78
N GLU A 111 -18.27 12.42 23.71
CA GLU A 111 -17.56 12.69 22.46
C GLU A 111 -16.08 12.37 22.62
N ARG A 112 -15.53 11.70 21.61
CA ARG A 112 -14.11 11.34 21.51
C ARG A 112 -13.55 11.92 20.21
N ALA A 113 -12.38 12.52 20.29
CA ALA A 113 -11.62 13.01 19.14
C ALA A 113 -10.16 12.56 19.23
N GLU A 114 -9.58 12.20 18.08
CA GLU A 114 -8.26 11.59 18.00
C GLU A 114 -7.27 12.44 17.19
N LEU A 115 -6.01 12.43 17.62
CA LEU A 115 -4.88 13.05 16.96
C LEU A 115 -3.84 11.97 16.65
N ARG A 116 -3.43 11.86 15.40
CA ARG A 116 -2.41 10.92 14.95
C ARG A 116 -1.17 11.68 14.50
N LEU A 117 -0.02 11.25 15.01
CA LEU A 117 1.29 11.86 14.80
C LEU A 117 2.23 10.80 14.25
N GLU A 118 2.95 11.11 13.19
CA GLU A 118 3.84 10.16 12.49
C GLU A 118 5.20 10.83 12.26
N SER A 119 6.31 10.15 12.60
CA SER A 119 7.67 10.67 12.36
C SER A 119 8.71 9.56 12.27
N THR A 120 9.80 9.83 11.55
CA THR A 120 11.02 9.03 11.55
C THR A 120 11.99 9.46 12.65
N ASP A 121 11.78 10.63 13.29
CA ASP A 121 12.50 11.02 14.51
C ASP A 121 11.72 10.56 15.74
N PHE A 122 12.12 9.39 16.26
CA PHE A 122 11.44 8.77 17.40
C PHE A 122 11.67 9.57 18.70
N ALA A 123 12.79 10.29 18.82
CA ALA A 123 13.09 11.08 20.01
C ALA A 123 12.23 12.35 20.06
N ALA A 124 12.13 13.08 18.94
CA ALA A 124 11.26 14.25 18.82
C ALA A 124 9.79 13.91 19.04
N LEU A 125 9.30 12.82 18.41
CA LEU A 125 7.92 12.40 18.57
C LEU A 125 7.62 11.82 19.97
N SER A 126 8.56 11.10 20.60
CA SER A 126 8.40 10.64 22.00
C SER A 126 8.30 11.83 22.96
N LYS A 127 9.14 12.85 22.77
CA LYS A 127 9.10 14.07 23.58
C LYS A 127 7.77 14.81 23.42
N LEU A 128 7.34 15.08 22.19
CA LEU A 128 6.05 15.73 21.93
C LEU A 128 4.89 14.91 22.51
N THR A 129 4.94 13.58 22.40
CA THR A 129 3.94 12.69 22.99
C THR A 129 3.85 12.87 24.50
N GLY A 130 4.99 12.93 25.20
CA GLY A 130 5.03 13.20 26.65
C GLY A 130 4.42 14.55 27.03
N GLU A 131 4.67 15.59 26.24
CA GLU A 131 4.08 16.93 26.44
C GLU A 131 2.55 16.91 26.24
N LEU A 132 2.08 16.30 25.15
CA LEU A 132 0.66 16.24 24.78
C LEU A 132 -0.18 15.35 25.71
N LEU A 133 0.42 14.35 26.37
CA LEU A 133 -0.24 13.52 27.39
C LEU A 133 -0.69 14.30 28.65
N THR A 134 -0.33 15.59 28.76
CA THR A 134 -0.89 16.50 29.77
C THR A 134 -2.37 16.82 29.52
N ASP A 135 -2.78 16.92 28.25
CA ASP A 135 -4.14 17.28 27.83
C ASP A 135 -4.89 16.12 27.13
N LEU A 136 -4.15 15.15 26.58
CA LEU A 136 -4.66 14.00 25.83
C LEU A 136 -4.33 12.67 26.54
N LYS A 137 -4.98 11.60 26.11
CA LYS A 137 -4.79 10.22 26.57
C LYS A 137 -4.10 9.39 25.48
N MET A 138 -3.27 8.43 25.87
CA MET A 138 -2.63 7.48 24.95
C MET A 138 -3.68 6.54 24.32
N GLY A 139 -3.83 6.58 23.00
CA GLY A 139 -4.67 5.67 22.23
C GLY A 139 -3.91 4.46 21.66
N GLY A 140 -2.63 4.65 21.29
CA GLY A 140 -1.76 3.59 20.79
C GLY A 140 -0.43 4.12 20.24
N MET A 141 0.55 3.23 20.11
CA MET A 141 1.85 3.51 19.51
C MET A 141 2.28 2.30 18.66
N ASP A 142 2.56 2.55 17.39
CA ASP A 142 2.84 1.54 16.37
C ASP A 142 4.08 1.91 15.55
N PHE A 143 4.71 0.91 14.93
CA PHE A 143 5.87 1.08 14.04
C PHE A 143 5.54 0.59 12.64
N ALA A 144 5.90 1.39 11.65
CA ALA A 144 5.68 1.15 10.23
C ALA A 144 6.96 1.46 9.43
N ILE A 145 6.93 1.13 8.14
CA ILE A 145 8.00 1.46 7.20
C ILE A 145 7.58 2.71 6.45
N ALA A 146 8.40 3.76 6.55
CA ALA A 146 8.17 5.05 5.94
C ALA A 146 8.10 4.96 4.41
N ASP A 147 7.32 5.84 3.78
CA ASP A 147 7.15 5.86 2.32
C ASP A 147 8.47 5.93 1.51
N PRO A 148 9.54 6.65 1.93
CA PRO A 148 10.82 6.64 1.23
C PRO A 148 11.51 5.27 1.29
N THR A 149 11.59 4.68 2.48
CA THR A 149 12.25 3.38 2.73
C THR A 149 11.49 2.24 2.07
N ARG A 150 10.15 2.32 2.06
CA ARG A 150 9.26 1.46 1.29
C ARG A 150 9.63 1.44 -0.19
N LYS A 151 9.68 2.62 -0.83
CA LYS A 151 9.98 2.75 -2.26
C LYS A 151 11.39 2.29 -2.60
N ALA A 152 12.38 2.64 -1.77
CA ALA A 152 13.76 2.19 -1.96
C ALA A 152 13.89 0.66 -1.91
N SER A 153 13.16 0.02 -0.97
CA SER A 153 13.08 -1.44 -0.85
C SER A 153 12.35 -2.10 -2.03
N GLU A 154 11.23 -1.50 -2.49
CA GLU A 154 10.50 -1.96 -3.68
C GLU A 154 11.38 -1.91 -4.95
N ASP A 155 12.11 -0.80 -5.18
CA ASP A 155 13.04 -0.62 -6.29
C ASP A 155 14.23 -1.60 -6.25
N GLN A 156 14.68 -1.98 -5.05
CA GLN A 156 15.74 -2.97 -4.86
C GLN A 156 15.22 -4.38 -5.19
N LEU A 157 14.11 -4.78 -4.57
CA LEU A 157 13.49 -6.09 -4.82
C LEU A 157 13.12 -6.27 -6.30
N LEU A 158 12.75 -5.21 -7.02
CA LEU A 158 12.50 -5.24 -8.46
C LEU A 158 13.76 -5.65 -9.25
N LYS A 159 14.90 -5.03 -8.96
CA LYS A 159 16.18 -5.34 -9.62
C LYS A 159 16.63 -6.76 -9.30
N GLU A 160 16.46 -7.20 -8.05
CA GLU A 160 16.79 -8.54 -7.60
C GLU A 160 15.87 -9.59 -8.24
N ALA A 161 14.56 -9.36 -8.31
CA ALA A 161 13.59 -10.26 -8.93
C ALA A 161 13.86 -10.47 -10.43
N VAL A 162 14.13 -9.38 -11.16
CA VAL A 162 14.52 -9.45 -12.58
C VAL A 162 15.85 -10.19 -12.77
N THR A 163 16.81 -10.00 -11.86
CA THR A 163 18.10 -10.70 -11.90
C THR A 163 17.92 -12.20 -11.62
N ALA A 164 17.15 -12.56 -10.58
CA ALA A 164 16.83 -13.95 -10.25
C ALA A 164 16.06 -14.67 -11.37
N PHE A 165 15.13 -13.97 -12.04
CA PHE A 165 14.44 -14.49 -13.22
C PHE A 165 15.42 -14.75 -14.37
N LYS A 166 16.29 -13.79 -14.71
CA LYS A 166 17.32 -13.97 -15.75
C LYS A 166 18.27 -15.14 -15.46
N THR A 167 18.66 -15.33 -14.21
CA THR A 167 19.49 -16.48 -13.78
C THR A 167 18.74 -17.80 -13.96
N ARG A 168 17.46 -17.89 -13.58
CA ARG A 168 16.64 -19.09 -13.83
C ARG A 168 16.39 -19.33 -15.33
N ALA A 169 16.22 -18.27 -16.11
CA ALA A 169 16.06 -18.34 -17.56
C ALA A 169 17.30 -18.86 -18.28
N GLN A 170 18.49 -18.38 -17.89
CA GLN A 170 19.75 -18.90 -18.42
C GLN A 170 19.93 -20.38 -18.06
N LEU A 171 19.73 -20.74 -16.78
CA LEU A 171 19.85 -22.13 -16.33
C LEU A 171 18.91 -23.09 -17.09
N ALA A 172 17.66 -22.66 -17.35
CA ALA A 172 16.71 -23.45 -18.13
C ALA A 172 17.08 -23.54 -19.62
N THR A 173 17.65 -22.47 -20.19
CA THR A 173 18.18 -22.42 -21.56
C THR A 173 19.33 -23.41 -21.74
N ASP A 174 20.31 -23.36 -20.83
CA ASP A 174 21.50 -24.22 -20.85
C ASP A 174 21.09 -25.70 -20.67
N ALA A 175 20.13 -25.97 -19.77
CA ALA A 175 19.62 -27.33 -19.52
C ALA A 175 18.85 -27.95 -20.70
N LEU A 176 18.24 -27.13 -21.57
CA LEU A 176 17.66 -27.61 -22.84
C LEU A 176 18.68 -27.71 -23.98
N GLY A 177 19.91 -27.22 -23.80
CA GLY A 177 20.90 -27.12 -24.88
C GLY A 177 20.64 -25.98 -25.87
N GLY A 178 19.91 -24.95 -25.45
CA GLY A 178 19.74 -23.72 -26.21
C GLY A 178 20.99 -22.83 -26.16
N LYS A 179 21.08 -21.84 -27.07
CA LYS A 179 22.17 -20.85 -27.11
C LYS A 179 21.78 -19.48 -26.56
N GLY A 180 20.51 -19.27 -26.27
CA GLY A 180 19.96 -18.02 -25.74
C GLY A 180 18.45 -18.13 -25.59
N TYR A 181 17.82 -17.06 -25.12
CA TYR A 181 16.37 -16.99 -24.94
C TYR A 181 15.82 -15.60 -25.23
N LYS A 182 14.53 -15.54 -25.53
CA LYS A 182 13.74 -14.30 -25.49
C LYS A 182 12.80 -14.36 -24.28
N ILE A 183 12.56 -13.23 -23.63
CA ILE A 183 11.49 -13.12 -22.64
C ILE A 183 10.20 -12.83 -23.40
N VAL A 184 9.23 -13.75 -23.32
CA VAL A 184 7.92 -13.65 -23.97
C VAL A 184 6.97 -12.81 -23.11
N ASN A 185 6.94 -13.08 -21.81
CA ASN A 185 6.31 -12.23 -20.82
C ASN A 185 7.07 -12.28 -19.48
N LEU A 186 6.91 -11.21 -18.70
CA LEU A 186 7.44 -11.11 -17.34
C LEU A 186 6.50 -10.23 -16.51
N ASN A 187 5.81 -10.85 -15.57
CA ASN A 187 4.98 -10.20 -14.57
C ASN A 187 5.79 -10.08 -13.27
N LEU A 188 5.80 -8.88 -12.69
CA LEU A 188 6.48 -8.59 -11.43
C LEU A 188 5.42 -8.29 -10.38
N ASN A 189 5.26 -9.20 -9.43
CA ASN A 189 4.24 -9.17 -8.39
C ASN A 189 4.92 -8.91 -7.04
N SER A 190 4.69 -7.74 -6.44
CA SER A 190 5.00 -7.57 -5.02
C SER A 190 3.86 -8.14 -4.19
N ASN A 191 4.18 -8.88 -3.12
CA ASN A 191 3.19 -9.35 -2.17
C ASN A 191 2.61 -8.21 -1.29
N GLY A 192 3.08 -6.98 -1.51
CA GLY A 192 2.77 -5.82 -0.69
C GLY A 192 3.48 -5.86 0.66
N TYR A 193 3.41 -4.74 1.36
CA TYR A 193 3.84 -4.70 2.76
C TYR A 193 2.74 -5.34 3.61
N PRO A 194 3.08 -6.21 4.59
CA PRO A 194 2.10 -6.70 5.53
C PRO A 194 1.47 -5.50 6.25
N GLN A 195 0.20 -5.24 5.94
CA GLN A 195 -0.55 -4.20 6.64
C GLN A 195 -0.59 -4.56 8.12
N PRO A 196 -0.35 -3.60 9.05
CA PRO A 196 -0.51 -3.88 10.47
C PRO A 196 -1.96 -4.25 10.73
N TYR A 197 -2.20 -5.56 10.88
CA TYR A 197 -3.49 -6.09 11.27
C TYR A 197 -3.88 -5.44 12.59
N LEU A 198 -5.03 -4.77 12.61
CA LEU A 198 -5.69 -4.35 13.84
C LEU A 198 -5.98 -5.62 14.66
N ARG A 199 -5.05 -5.97 15.55
CA ARG A 199 -5.23 -7.10 16.47
C ARG A 199 -6.43 -6.78 17.35
N ALA A 200 -7.52 -7.52 17.15
CA ALA A 200 -8.60 -7.56 18.11
C ALA A 200 -8.00 -7.85 19.50
N PRO A 201 -8.44 -7.18 20.57
CA PRO A 201 -7.78 -7.24 21.87
C PRO A 201 -7.82 -8.66 22.42
N MET A 202 -6.68 -9.35 22.34
CA MET A 202 -6.46 -10.59 23.06
C MET A 202 -6.53 -10.27 24.55
N MET A 203 -7.46 -10.92 25.26
CA MET A 203 -7.60 -10.81 26.71
C MET A 203 -6.32 -11.32 27.38
N MET A 204 -5.36 -10.41 27.61
CA MET A 204 -4.15 -10.68 28.37
C MET A 204 -4.54 -10.99 29.82
N LYS A 205 -4.53 -12.29 30.15
CA LYS A 205 -4.78 -12.77 31.50
C LYS A 205 -3.67 -12.22 32.41
N ALA A 206 -4.06 -11.37 33.37
CA ALA A 206 -3.12 -10.60 34.16
C ALA A 206 -2.13 -11.46 34.94
N ALA A 207 -0.85 -11.14 34.80
CA ALA A 207 0.21 -11.50 35.74
C ALA A 207 0.91 -10.19 36.15
N ALA A 208 0.97 -9.93 37.46
CA ALA A 208 1.84 -8.90 38.04
C ALA A 208 3.31 -9.44 38.08
N MET A 209 4.39 -8.72 38.39
CA MET A 209 4.64 -7.35 38.90
C MET A 209 5.72 -6.70 37.97
N ASP A 210 6.40 -5.56 38.21
CA ASP A 210 6.47 -4.62 39.35
C ASP A 210 6.87 -3.19 38.88
N SER A 211 7.03 -2.23 39.79
CA SER A 211 7.35 -0.82 39.47
C SER A 211 8.82 -0.51 39.18
N ALA A 212 9.10 -0.05 37.96
CA ALA A 212 10.17 0.90 37.63
C ALA A 212 9.75 1.70 36.38
N PRO A 213 10.23 2.94 36.16
CA PRO A 213 10.05 3.64 34.89
C PRO A 213 11.00 3.05 33.84
N VAL A 214 10.72 1.81 33.42
CA VAL A 214 11.28 1.25 32.19
C VAL A 214 10.65 2.07 31.06
N THR A 215 11.36 3.08 30.57
CA THR A 215 11.17 3.53 29.19
C THR A 215 11.35 2.29 28.34
N PRO A 216 10.29 1.77 27.70
CA PRO A 216 10.42 0.54 26.92
C PRO A 216 11.48 0.78 25.86
N GLU A 217 12.43 -0.13 25.68
CA GLU A 217 13.29 -0.07 24.51
C GLU A 217 12.39 -0.27 23.29
N VAL A 218 12.20 0.82 22.56
CA VAL A 218 11.27 0.91 21.43
C VAL A 218 11.95 0.27 20.22
N GLU A 219 12.02 -1.06 20.22
CA GLU A 219 12.51 -1.81 19.08
C GLU A 219 11.47 -1.81 17.96
N ALA A 220 11.71 -0.94 16.99
CA ALA A 220 11.12 -1.01 15.67
C ALA A 220 11.60 -2.29 14.93
N GLY A 221 10.98 -3.41 15.25
CA GLY A 221 11.26 -4.70 14.60
C GLY A 221 11.10 -4.66 13.07
N THR A 222 11.57 -5.69 12.38
CA THR A 222 11.54 -5.74 10.92
C THR A 222 10.16 -6.16 10.37
N SER A 223 9.99 -5.97 9.07
CA SER A 223 8.95 -6.63 8.27
C SER A 223 9.60 -7.27 7.05
N GLN A 224 9.28 -8.54 6.79
CA GLN A 224 9.68 -9.18 5.54
C GLN A 224 8.83 -8.65 4.38
N VAL A 225 9.48 -8.34 3.26
CA VAL A 225 8.87 -7.91 2.01
C VAL A 225 9.37 -8.84 0.92
N SER A 226 8.49 -9.32 0.04
CA SER A 226 8.86 -10.18 -1.08
C SER A 226 8.32 -9.70 -2.42
N MET A 227 9.03 -10.09 -3.48
CA MET A 227 8.62 -9.90 -4.86
C MET A 227 8.82 -11.19 -5.65
N THR A 228 7.79 -11.57 -6.39
CA THR A 228 7.80 -12.69 -7.32
C THR A 228 7.91 -12.17 -8.76
N ALA A 229 8.79 -12.79 -9.54
CA ALA A 229 8.89 -12.62 -10.98
C ALA A 229 8.35 -13.89 -11.66
N ASP A 230 7.16 -13.80 -12.25
CA ASP A 230 6.49 -14.88 -12.97
C ASP A 230 6.49 -14.57 -14.47
N GLY A 231 7.02 -15.45 -15.30
CA GLY A 231 7.14 -15.17 -16.73
C GLY A 231 7.36 -16.40 -17.57
N SER A 232 7.49 -16.20 -18.87
CA SER A 232 7.82 -17.24 -19.83
C SER A 232 8.94 -16.78 -20.75
N ILE A 233 9.84 -17.71 -21.06
CA ILE A 233 10.90 -17.52 -22.04
C ILE A 233 10.68 -18.45 -23.22
N GLU A 234 11.18 -18.05 -24.39
CA GLU A 234 11.31 -18.89 -25.57
C GLU A 234 12.79 -19.21 -25.77
N VAL A 235 13.15 -20.50 -25.72
CA VAL A 235 14.54 -20.95 -25.87
C VAL A 235 14.93 -21.06 -27.34
N LEU A 236 16.04 -20.39 -27.69
CA LEU A 236 16.61 -20.35 -29.03
C LEU A 236 17.60 -21.51 -29.19
N MET A 237 17.28 -22.45 -30.09
CA MET A 237 18.05 -23.69 -30.29
C MET A 237 19.17 -23.57 -31.36
N GLN A 238 19.30 -22.43 -32.04
CA GLN A 238 20.25 -22.21 -33.14
C GLN A 238 20.99 -20.90 -33.02
#